data_AF-A0A973F2D5-F1
#
_entry.id   AF-A0A973F2D5-F1
#
_cell.length_a   1.000
_cell.length_b   1.000
_cell.length_c   1.000
_cell.angle_alpha   90.00
_cell.angle_beta   90.00
_cell.angle_gamma   90.00
#
_symmetry.space_group_name_H-M   'P 1'
#
loop_
_entity.id
_entity.type
_entity.pdbx_description
1 polymer ?
#
loop_
_entity_poly.entity_id
_entity_poly.type
_entity_poly.pdbx_seq_one_letter_code
_entity_poly.pdbx_strand_id
1 'polypeptide(L)'
;MTKHEAKFCTKLEKWLIHNLKETCFIEAKISMGDEPFNFKSGFKPHQLNNLINIRRGPFVYKISDLDQMEKPLDMFYAYKAVSYVAMQWVRPKNKVFYLIEPAEIVKLIELGKKSIDEKVAMVVCSIRGELK
;
A
#
# COMPACT_ATOMS: atom_id res chain seq x y z
N MET A 1 -0.97 12.24 -7.71
CA MET A 1 -1.32 11.89 -6.32
C MET A 1 -2.35 12.88 -5.83
N THR A 2 -3.46 12.42 -5.24
CA THR A 2 -4.50 13.34 -4.75
C THR A 2 -4.09 13.99 -3.42
N LYS A 3 -4.68 15.14 -3.06
CA LYS A 3 -4.41 15.80 -1.77
C LYS A 3 -4.70 14.89 -0.56
N HIS A 4 -5.74 14.06 -0.68
CA HIS A 4 -6.12 13.11 0.37
C HIS A 4 -5.11 11.97 0.50
N GLU A 5 -4.65 11.43 -0.62
CA GLU A 5 -3.65 10.37 -0.67
C GLU A 5 -2.31 10.84 -0.11
N ALA A 6 -1.85 12.04 -0.47
CA ALA A 6 -0.63 12.62 0.08
C ALA A 6 -0.71 12.77 1.61
N LYS A 7 -1.83 13.30 2.13
CA LYS A 7 -2.06 13.44 3.57
C LYS A 7 -2.11 12.08 4.28
N PHE A 8 -2.71 11.08 3.64
CA PHE A 8 -2.74 9.71 4.15
C PHE A 8 -1.32 9.15 4.25
N CYS A 9 -0.53 9.24 3.17
CA CYS A 9 0.85 8.76 3.14
C CYS A 9 1.71 9.38 4.24
N THR A 10 1.66 10.70 4.44
CA THR A 10 2.43 11.37 5.51
C THR A 10 2.06 10.86 6.91
N LYS A 11 0.78 10.61 7.17
CA LYS A 11 0.32 10.09 8.47
C LYS A 11 0.65 8.62 8.64
N LEU A 12 0.50 7.85 7.56
CA LEU A 12 0.81 6.43 7.51
C LEU A 12 2.30 6.20 7.75
N GLU A 13 3.18 6.96 7.10
CA GLU A 13 4.63 6.91 7.31
C GLU A 13 4.99 7.11 8.79
N LYS A 14 4.44 8.15 9.42
CA LYS A 14 4.63 8.37 10.86
C LYS A 14 4.13 7.19 11.68
N TRP A 15 2.98 6.62 11.32
CA TRP A 15 2.46 5.45 12.02
C TRP A 15 3.38 4.24 11.86
N LEU A 16 3.86 3.97 10.64
CA LEU A 16 4.74 2.84 10.32
C LEU A 16 6.05 2.94 11.10
N ILE A 17 6.71 4.11 11.12
CA ILE A 17 7.95 4.32 11.87
C ILE A 17 7.81 3.96 13.36
N HIS A 18 6.65 4.23 13.96
CA HIS A 18 6.43 3.97 15.39
C HIS A 18 5.92 2.56 15.71
N ASN A 19 5.20 1.92 14.78
CA ASN A 19 4.47 0.68 15.05
C ASN A 19 5.02 -0.53 14.28
N LEU A 20 5.58 -0.34 13.09
CA LEU A 20 6.16 -1.39 12.26
C LEU A 20 7.69 -1.30 12.31
N LYS A 21 8.30 -2.19 13.09
CA LYS A 21 9.75 -2.17 13.39
C LYS A 21 10.60 -2.95 12.38
N GLU A 22 10.11 -3.10 11.16
CA GLU A 22 10.75 -3.86 10.09
C GLU A 22 10.72 -3.10 8.77
N THR A 23 11.68 -3.39 7.88
CA THR A 23 11.68 -2.84 6.53
C THR A 23 10.42 -3.27 5.80
N CYS A 24 9.63 -2.32 5.32
CA CYS A 24 8.37 -2.58 4.66
C CYS A 24 8.21 -1.81 3.35
N PHE A 25 7.45 -2.38 2.43
CA PHE A 25 7.04 -1.75 1.18
C PHE A 25 5.53 -1.61 1.13
N ILE A 26 5.06 -0.37 0.93
CA ILE A 26 3.64 -0.05 1.04
C ILE A 26 3.16 0.61 -0.24
N GLU A 27 2.07 0.09 -0.80
CA GLU A 27 1.27 0.81 -1.79
C GLU A 27 0.03 1.38 -1.09
N ALA A 28 -0.03 2.70 -0.96
CA ALA A 28 -1.16 3.38 -0.32
C ALA A 28 -2.28 3.62 -1.33
N LYS A 29 -3.51 3.26 -0.97
CA LYS A 29 -4.73 3.48 -1.76
C LYS A 29 -5.80 4.11 -0.88
N ILE A 30 -6.60 4.99 -1.48
CA ILE A 30 -7.75 5.59 -0.81
C ILE A 30 -9.02 5.36 -1.61
N SER A 31 -10.14 5.29 -0.90
CA SER A 31 -11.48 5.44 -1.47
C SER A 31 -12.21 6.58 -0.77
N MET A 32 -13.13 7.26 -1.46
CA MET A 32 -13.86 8.39 -0.89
C MET A 32 -15.21 7.91 -0.36
N GLY A 33 -15.60 8.37 0.82
CA GLY A 33 -16.87 7.98 1.42
C GLY A 33 -16.93 6.47 1.69
N ASP A 34 -18.04 5.85 1.29
CA ASP A 34 -18.28 4.40 1.37
C ASP A 34 -18.09 3.69 0.02
N GLU A 35 -17.52 4.38 -0.97
CA GLU A 35 -17.34 3.81 -2.31
C GLU A 35 -16.38 2.61 -2.27
N PRO A 36 -16.70 1.50 -2.94
CA PRO A 36 -15.76 0.40 -3.10
C PRO A 36 -14.53 0.84 -3.90
N PHE A 37 -13.35 0.43 -3.47
CA PHE A 37 -12.12 0.65 -4.22
C PHE A 37 -12.06 -0.31 -5.41
N ASN A 38 -11.98 0.23 -6.63
CA ASN A 38 -11.92 -0.56 -7.86
C ASN A 38 -10.48 -1.03 -8.14
N PHE A 39 -10.28 -2.34 -8.36
CA PHE A 39 -8.95 -2.89 -8.59
C PHE A 39 -8.35 -2.49 -9.94
N LYS A 40 -9.18 -2.42 -11.00
CA LYS A 40 -8.73 -2.17 -12.37
C LYS A 40 -8.21 -0.75 -12.55
N SER A 41 -8.90 0.25 -12.00
CA SER A 41 -8.45 1.65 -12.05
C SER A 41 -7.50 2.00 -10.91
N GLY A 42 -7.58 1.26 -9.80
CA GLY A 42 -6.83 1.54 -8.59
C GLY A 42 -5.39 1.06 -8.60
N PHE A 43 -5.08 -0.03 -9.29
CA PHE A 43 -3.71 -0.57 -9.39
C PHE A 43 -3.13 -0.46 -10.80
N LYS A 44 -1.85 -0.10 -10.89
CA LYS A 44 -1.07 -0.31 -12.10
C LYS A 44 -0.66 -1.78 -12.19
N PRO A 45 -0.52 -2.37 -13.40
CA PRO A 45 -0.28 -3.80 -13.58
C PRO A 45 0.92 -4.38 -12.80
N HIS A 46 1.97 -3.59 -12.61
CA HIS A 46 3.19 -4.03 -11.93
C HIS A 46 3.14 -3.92 -10.41
N GLN A 47 2.20 -3.14 -9.84
CA GLN A 47 2.23 -2.81 -8.41
C GLN A 47 2.07 -4.04 -7.52
N LEU A 48 1.01 -4.83 -7.72
CA LEU A 48 0.75 -6.02 -6.92
C LEU A 48 1.85 -7.08 -7.10
N ASN A 49 2.29 -7.30 -8.34
CA ASN A 49 3.35 -8.26 -8.64
C ASN A 49 4.68 -7.88 -7.98
N ASN A 50 5.05 -6.60 -7.99
CA ASN A 50 6.27 -6.13 -7.33
C ASN A 50 6.18 -6.34 -5.82
N LEU A 51 5.05 -6.01 -5.19
CA LEU A 51 4.85 -6.24 -3.76
C LEU A 51 4.94 -7.73 -3.40
N ILE A 52 4.40 -8.62 -4.24
CA ILE A 52 4.53 -10.08 -4.06
C ILE A 52 5.99 -10.52 -4.18
N ASN A 53 6.73 -10.02 -5.17
CA ASN A 53 8.13 -10.38 -5.39
C ASN A 53 9.04 -9.94 -4.24
N ILE A 54 8.80 -8.76 -3.66
CA ILE A 54 9.50 -8.23 -2.48
C ILE A 54 9.44 -9.23 -1.30
N ARG A 55 8.30 -9.91 -1.12
CA ARG A 55 8.11 -10.89 -0.04
C ARG A 55 8.78 -12.24 -0.33
N ARG A 56 8.94 -12.60 -1.61
CA ARG A 56 9.43 -13.92 -2.03
C ARG A 56 10.96 -14.03 -2.05
N GLY A 57 11.68 -12.94 -2.28
CA GLY A 57 13.13 -13.02 -2.47
C GLY A 57 13.81 -11.68 -2.66
N PRO A 58 14.93 -11.64 -3.40
CA PRO A 58 15.64 -10.41 -3.70
C PRO A 58 14.81 -9.53 -4.64
N PHE A 59 14.62 -8.27 -4.26
CA PHE A 59 14.00 -7.25 -5.08
C PHE A 59 14.95 -6.05 -5.17
N VAL A 60 15.32 -5.69 -6.39
CA VAL A 60 16.15 -4.53 -6.68
C VAL A 60 15.29 -3.53 -7.45
N TYR A 61 15.36 -2.27 -7.03
CA TYR A 61 14.72 -1.20 -7.76
C TYR A 61 15.64 0.01 -7.82
N LYS A 62 15.78 0.53 -9.03
CA LYS A 62 16.54 1.75 -9.32
C LYS A 62 15.60 2.95 -9.22
N ILE A 63 15.99 3.95 -8.44
CA ILE A 63 15.15 5.12 -8.13
C ILE A 63 15.35 6.22 -9.16
N SER A 64 16.57 6.38 -9.66
CA SER A 64 16.97 7.48 -10.54
C SER A 64 17.45 6.96 -11.90
N ASP A 65 17.03 7.66 -12.95
CA ASP A 65 17.75 7.69 -14.21
C ASP A 65 18.28 9.13 -14.37
N LEU A 66 19.61 9.29 -14.31
CA LEU A 66 20.38 10.44 -14.83
C LEU A 66 19.92 11.86 -14.40
N ASP A 67 19.62 12.08 -13.13
CA ASP A 67 19.28 13.42 -12.61
C ASP A 67 20.50 14.03 -11.89
N GLN A 68 20.89 15.26 -12.25
CA GLN A 68 22.08 15.94 -11.70
C GLN A 68 21.88 16.51 -10.30
N MET A 69 20.67 16.41 -9.74
CA MET A 69 20.40 16.82 -8.36
C MET A 69 20.67 15.67 -7.39
N GLU A 70 21.41 15.96 -6.32
CA GLU A 70 21.76 15.02 -5.25
C GLU A 70 20.51 14.29 -4.74
N LYS A 71 20.34 13.05 -5.19
CA LYS A 71 19.43 12.10 -4.57
C LYS A 71 20.25 11.34 -3.52
N PRO A 72 19.70 11.08 -2.32
CA PRO A 72 20.44 10.42 -1.26
C PRO A 72 20.85 8.98 -1.59
N LEU A 73 20.29 8.38 -2.66
CA LEU A 73 20.48 6.98 -3.06
C LEU A 73 19.94 6.71 -4.47
N ASP A 74 20.67 5.89 -5.25
CA ASP A 74 20.33 5.54 -6.65
C ASP A 74 19.50 4.25 -6.78
N MET A 75 19.64 3.35 -5.81
CA MET A 75 18.94 2.07 -5.80
C MET A 75 18.68 1.58 -4.39
N PHE A 76 17.71 0.69 -4.27
CA PHE A 76 17.50 -0.10 -3.06
C PHE A 76 17.41 -1.59 -3.37
N TYR A 77 17.85 -2.38 -2.40
CA TYR A 77 17.74 -3.83 -2.40
C TYR A 77 16.94 -4.26 -1.17
N ALA A 78 15.97 -5.14 -1.39
CA ALA A 78 15.20 -5.77 -0.33
C ALA A 78 15.30 -7.29 -0.47
N TYR A 79 15.41 -8.01 0.65
CA TYR A 79 15.37 -9.46 0.66
C TYR A 79 14.29 -9.95 1.62
N LYS A 80 13.25 -10.58 1.06
CA LYS A 80 12.12 -11.14 1.84
C LYS A 80 11.53 -10.12 2.82
N ALA A 81 11.44 -8.85 2.40
CA ALA A 81 10.85 -7.80 3.21
C ALA A 81 9.32 -7.93 3.22
N VAL A 82 8.66 -7.44 4.27
CA VAL A 82 7.20 -7.38 4.27
C VAL A 82 6.70 -6.32 3.30
N SER A 83 5.53 -6.58 2.75
CA SER A 83 4.86 -5.62 1.88
C SER A 83 3.35 -5.67 2.08
N TYR A 84 2.70 -4.52 1.96
CA TYR A 84 1.25 -4.38 2.15
C TYR A 84 0.66 -3.39 1.15
N VAL A 85 -0.63 -3.56 0.88
CA VAL A 85 -1.48 -2.48 0.39
C VAL A 85 -2.10 -1.80 1.60
N ALA A 86 -1.87 -0.50 1.77
CA ALA A 86 -2.50 0.28 2.82
C ALA A 86 -3.75 0.96 2.28
N MET A 87 -4.93 0.60 2.81
CA MET A 87 -6.22 1.10 2.33
C MET A 87 -6.92 1.97 3.37
N GLN A 88 -7.44 3.12 2.93
CA GLN A 88 -8.27 4.00 3.76
C GLN A 88 -9.53 4.46 3.02
N TRP A 89 -10.68 4.35 3.70
CA TRP A 89 -11.94 4.97 3.27
C TRP A 89 -12.09 6.34 3.92
N VAL A 90 -11.94 7.39 3.12
CA VAL A 90 -11.88 8.78 3.58
C VAL A 90 -13.30 9.27 3.88
N ARG A 91 -13.62 9.39 5.17
CA ARG A 91 -14.87 9.96 5.70
C ARG A 91 -14.57 11.00 6.78
N PRO A 92 -15.49 11.93 7.08
CA PRO A 92 -15.37 12.80 8.24
C PRO A 92 -15.08 11.97 9.50
N LYS A 93 -14.05 12.34 10.26
CA LYS A 93 -13.61 11.68 11.50
C LYS A 93 -13.08 10.25 11.35
N ASN A 94 -13.14 9.61 10.19
CA ASN A 94 -12.51 8.30 10.02
C ASN A 94 -11.00 8.44 9.97
N LYS A 95 -10.31 7.75 10.88
CA LYS A 95 -8.84 7.69 10.93
C LYS A 95 -8.31 6.27 10.74
N VAL A 96 -9.19 5.31 10.46
CA VAL A 96 -8.83 3.90 10.32
C VAL A 96 -8.19 3.65 8.95
N PHE A 97 -7.25 2.72 8.92
CA PHE A 97 -6.70 2.14 7.70
C PHE A 97 -6.43 0.65 7.90
N TYR A 98 -6.25 -0.06 6.79
CA TYR A 98 -6.07 -1.49 6.75
C TYR A 98 -4.80 -1.82 5.96
N LEU A 99 -3.87 -2.58 6.55
CA LEU A 99 -2.74 -3.15 5.82
C LEU A 99 -3.12 -4.57 5.40
N ILE A 100 -3.23 -4.76 4.09
CA ILE A 100 -3.67 -6.01 3.48
C ILE A 100 -2.48 -6.60 2.73
N GLU A 101 -2.24 -7.89 2.90
CA GLU A 101 -1.20 -8.55 2.12
C GLU A 101 -1.56 -8.55 0.63
N PRO A 102 -0.59 -8.31 -0.28
CA PRO A 102 -0.85 -8.28 -1.71
C PRO A 102 -1.48 -9.58 -2.25
N ALA A 103 -1.16 -10.72 -1.63
CA ALA A 103 -1.72 -12.03 -2.00
C ALA A 103 -3.23 -12.09 -1.77
N GLU A 104 -3.75 -11.48 -0.71
CA GLU A 104 -5.20 -11.43 -0.45
C GLU A 104 -5.93 -10.58 -1.50
N ILE A 105 -5.33 -9.48 -1.93
CA ILE A 105 -5.88 -8.67 -3.03
C ILE A 105 -5.90 -9.45 -4.34
N VAL A 106 -4.81 -10.15 -4.67
CA VAL A 106 -4.74 -11.00 -5.87
C VAL A 106 -5.78 -12.12 -5.83
N LYS A 107 -5.94 -12.78 -4.69
CA LYS A 107 -6.95 -13.81 -4.48
C LYS A 107 -8.36 -13.29 -4.72
N LEU A 108 -8.69 -12.08 -4.24
CA LEU A 108 -10.00 -11.46 -4.52
C LEU A 108 -10.22 -11.24 -6.03
N ILE A 109 -9.19 -10.78 -6.74
CA ILE A 109 -9.22 -10.57 -8.20
C ILE A 109 -9.41 -11.91 -8.94
N GLU A 110 -8.68 -12.95 -8.54
CA GLU A 110 -8.79 -14.32 -9.10
C GLU A 110 -10.18 -14.93 -8.88
N LEU A 111 -10.84 -14.59 -7.77
CA LEU A 111 -12.24 -14.93 -7.50
C LEU A 111 -13.24 -14.07 -8.30
N GLY A 112 -12.77 -13.24 -9.23
CA GLY A 112 -13.60 -12.43 -10.11
C GLY A 112 -14.13 -11.14 -9.47
N LYS A 113 -13.66 -10.76 -8.28
CA LYS A 113 -14.04 -9.47 -7.68
C LYS A 113 -13.40 -8.32 -8.45
N LYS A 114 -14.19 -7.27 -8.71
CA LYS A 114 -13.74 -6.07 -9.43
C LYS A 114 -13.37 -4.91 -8.49
N SER A 115 -13.78 -5.02 -7.23
CA SER A 115 -13.56 -4.02 -6.19
C SER A 115 -13.53 -4.68 -4.81
N ILE A 116 -13.06 -3.92 -3.84
CA ILE A 116 -13.11 -4.23 -2.41
C ILE A 116 -13.81 -3.10 -1.68
N ASP A 117 -14.71 -3.42 -0.75
CA ASP A 117 -15.29 -2.45 0.17
C ASP A 117 -14.59 -2.54 1.54
N GLU A 118 -14.91 -1.60 2.43
CA GLU A 118 -14.26 -1.55 3.73
C GLU A 118 -14.56 -2.77 4.61
N LYS A 119 -15.76 -3.35 4.50
CA LYS A 119 -16.13 -4.52 5.30
C LYS A 119 -15.27 -5.72 4.91
N VAL A 120 -15.06 -5.92 3.62
CA VAL A 120 -14.14 -6.96 3.12
C VAL A 120 -12.71 -6.63 3.54
N ALA A 121 -12.26 -5.39 3.40
CA ALA A 121 -10.92 -4.96 3.81
C ALA A 121 -10.64 -5.25 5.29
N MET A 122 -11.62 -4.98 6.16
CA MET A 122 -11.54 -5.28 7.59
C MET A 122 -11.37 -6.77 7.88
N VAL A 123 -11.98 -7.64 7.07
CA VAL A 123 -11.91 -9.10 7.25
C VAL A 123 -10.58 -9.66 6.74
N VAL A 124 -10.06 -9.14 5.62
CA VAL A 124 -8.85 -9.70 4.97
C VAL A 124 -7.55 -9.01 5.40
N CYS A 125 -7.62 -7.92 6.16
CA CYS A 125 -6.40 -7.22 6.58
C CYS A 125 -5.62 -8.01 7.61
N SER A 126 -4.30 -7.92 7.52
CA SER A 126 -3.39 -8.46 8.55
C SER A 126 -3.28 -7.49 9.73
N ILE A 127 -3.34 -6.18 9.45
CA ILE A 127 -3.22 -5.15 10.48
C ILE A 127 -4.28 -4.08 10.23
N ARG A 128 -5.05 -3.78 11.27
CA ARG A 128 -5.92 -2.61 11.33
C ARG A 128 -5.21 -1.52 12.15
N GLY A 129 -5.03 -0.35 11.56
CA GLY A 129 -4.40 0.79 12.21
C GLY A 129 -5.33 1.99 12.32
N GLU A 130 -4.94 2.94 13.17
CA GLU A 130 -5.63 4.22 13.34
C GLU A 130 -4.60 5.36 13.35
N LEU A 131 -4.82 6.35 12.49
CA LEU A 131 -3.96 7.52 12.36
C LEU A 131 -4.24 8.50 13.49
N LYS A 132 -3.21 9.16 14.02
CA LYS A 132 -3.38 10.27 14.98
C LYS A 132 -3.68 11.59 14.26
#